data_AF-A0A0G4GEE4-F1
#
_entry.id   AF-A0A0G4GEE4-F1
#
_cell.length_a   1.000
_cell.length_b   1.000
_cell.length_c   1.000
_cell.angle_alpha   90.00
_cell.angle_beta   90.00
_cell.angle_gamma   90.00
#
_symmetry.space_group_name_H-M   'P 1'
#
loop_
_entity.id
_entity.type
_entity.pdbx_description
1 polymer ?
#
loop_
_entity_poly.entity_id
_entity_poly.type
_entity_poly.pdbx_seq_one_letter_code
_entity_poly.pdbx_strand_id
1 'polypeptide(L)'
;MRLPVLSALNFSFVRVNGDHLVLLGEGVRAGNFPHLRSLRVYPRPDRELGTAGLEGFFGGVRGSEKGLSFLEYFDLYSMVQRGEAKIDGIGEMLETLQVGKMPSLMDLDLSSCEMDDERMSMLATAVRGGYLRKVQVLRISGNRFRGEGTDSFFRAVCETPSALPAIVNLDLSYNRVGEGVGSLAMALRQGRLRTLQELSLEGCKLNDGAVRQLGEAFRTRKTQSLDSLCLSNNPSVTETGLSDFLNALLPQSLPKLRSFSLVASSIHPVRVWTLILQAKENKKTLRCLTSL
;
A
#
# COMPACT_ATOMS: atom_id res chain seq x y z
N MET A 1 26.43 19.55 13.86
CA MET A 1 26.64 18.58 14.97
C MET A 1 26.27 17.20 14.46
N ARG A 2 27.19 16.22 14.51
CA ARG A 2 26.93 14.84 14.09
C ARG A 2 26.34 14.06 15.27
N LEU A 3 25.26 13.31 15.04
CA LEU A 3 24.55 12.54 16.06
C LEU A 3 24.65 11.03 15.75
N PRO A 4 25.80 10.39 16.03
CA PRO A 4 26.10 9.06 15.54
C PRO A 4 25.25 7.94 16.16
N VAL A 5 24.64 8.15 17.32
CA VAL A 5 23.81 7.12 18.00
C VAL A 5 22.31 7.39 17.90
N LEU A 6 21.92 8.52 17.29
CA LEU A 6 20.52 8.92 17.21
C LEU A 6 19.77 7.98 16.27
N SER A 7 18.84 7.20 16.83
CA SER A 7 18.03 6.21 16.12
C SER A 7 16.61 6.68 15.83
N ALA A 8 16.10 7.67 16.58
CA ALA A 8 14.75 8.17 16.42
C ALA A 8 14.70 9.70 16.57
N LEU A 9 13.97 10.34 15.65
CA LEU A 9 13.57 11.74 15.73
C LEU A 9 12.06 11.80 15.71
N ASN A 10 11.48 12.36 16.76
CA ASN A 10 10.04 12.51 16.90
C ASN A 10 9.69 13.98 17.14
N PHE A 11 9.07 14.60 16.14
CA PHE A 11 8.61 15.97 16.20
C PHE A 11 7.10 16.10 16.40
N SER A 12 6.39 15.04 16.81
CA SER A 12 4.92 15.04 16.94
C SER A 12 4.36 16.15 17.85
N PHE A 13 5.15 16.61 18.82
CA PHE A 13 4.73 17.65 19.77
C PHE A 13 5.51 18.97 19.61
N VAL A 14 6.28 19.10 18.53
CA VAL A 14 7.12 20.27 18.25
C VAL A 14 6.56 21.01 17.05
N ARG A 15 6.62 22.34 17.07
CA ARG A 15 6.21 23.17 15.94
C ARG A 15 7.24 23.07 14.81
N VAL A 16 7.02 22.15 13.87
CA VAL A 16 7.82 22.00 12.65
C VAL A 16 7.12 22.71 11.48
N ASN A 17 7.90 23.33 10.59
CA ASN A 17 7.44 23.97 9.35
C ASN A 17 8.41 23.59 8.21
N GLY A 18 8.18 24.12 7.00
CA GLY A 18 9.04 23.87 5.85
C GLY A 18 10.53 24.19 6.08
N ASP A 19 10.85 25.33 6.69
CA ASP A 19 12.25 25.71 6.95
C ASP A 19 12.98 24.70 7.84
N HIS A 20 12.29 24.19 8.86
CA HIS A 20 12.84 23.14 9.72
C HIS A 20 13.11 21.83 8.96
N LEU A 21 12.27 21.49 7.97
CA LEU A 21 12.52 20.35 7.09
C LEU A 21 13.72 20.56 6.17
N VAL A 22 13.90 21.78 5.64
CA VAL A 22 15.09 22.12 4.85
C VAL A 22 16.35 21.91 5.69
N LEU A 23 16.40 22.45 6.90
CA LEU A 23 17.53 22.26 7.84
C LEU A 23 17.76 20.78 8.18
N LEU A 24 16.68 20.00 8.34
CA LEU A 24 16.80 18.56 8.55
C LEU A 24 17.43 17.89 7.32
N GLY A 25 17.02 18.27 6.11
CA GLY A 25 17.59 17.81 4.85
C GLY A 25 19.08 18.12 4.72
N GLU A 26 19.50 19.33 5.06
CA GLU A 26 20.92 19.72 5.13
C GLU A 26 21.69 18.85 6.13
N GLY A 27 21.08 18.57 7.28
CA GLY A 27 21.65 17.65 8.27
C GLY A 27 21.84 16.23 7.73
N VAL A 28 20.86 15.72 6.97
CA VAL A 28 20.98 14.41 6.30
C VAL A 28 22.07 14.43 5.24
N ARG A 29 22.14 15.49 4.42
CA ARG A 29 23.17 15.69 3.40
C ARG A 29 24.58 15.67 4.01
N ALA A 30 24.75 16.34 5.16
CA ALA A 30 26.00 16.36 5.92
C ALA A 30 26.31 15.04 6.66
N GLY A 31 25.44 14.03 6.59
CA GLY A 31 25.65 12.74 7.27
C GLY A 31 25.51 12.82 8.79
N ASN A 32 24.73 13.76 9.31
CA ASN A 32 24.56 13.95 10.76
C ASN A 32 23.74 12.83 11.42
N PHE A 33 22.96 12.07 10.66
CA PHE A 33 22.02 11.05 11.18
C PHE A 33 22.27 9.65 10.60
N PRO A 34 23.49 9.08 10.75
CA PRO A 34 23.88 7.86 10.03
C PRO A 34 23.14 6.59 10.47
N HIS A 35 22.44 6.60 11.62
CA HIS A 35 21.71 5.44 12.16
C HIS A 35 20.23 5.73 12.43
N LEU A 36 19.69 6.78 11.83
CA LEU A 36 18.28 7.14 12.00
C LEU A 36 17.38 6.03 11.43
N ARG A 37 16.54 5.46 12.29
CA ARG A 37 15.57 4.40 11.97
C ARG A 37 14.14 4.89 11.95
N SER A 38 13.82 5.87 12.78
CA SER A 38 12.48 6.45 12.83
C SER A 38 12.54 7.96 12.72
N LEU A 39 11.77 8.52 11.80
CA LEU A 39 11.56 9.95 11.68
C LEU A 39 10.05 10.21 11.63
N ARG A 40 9.54 10.90 12.63
CA ARG A 40 8.16 11.39 12.67
C ARG A 40 8.15 12.90 12.63
N VAL A 41 7.47 13.46 11.64
CA VAL A 41 7.27 14.89 11.46
C VAL A 41 5.77 15.13 11.37
N TYR A 42 5.20 15.82 12.35
CA TYR A 42 3.78 16.12 12.36
C TYR A 42 3.55 17.61 12.10
N PRO A 43 3.16 18.01 10.88
CA PRO A 43 2.71 19.38 10.66
C PRO A 43 1.37 19.60 11.36
N ARG A 44 1.20 20.77 11.97
CA ARG A 44 -0.14 21.17 12.41
C ARG A 44 -1.00 21.56 11.20
N PRO A 45 -2.32 21.38 11.25
CA PRO A 45 -3.22 21.73 10.15
C PRO A 45 -3.11 23.19 9.66
N ASP A 46 -2.65 24.10 10.52
CA ASP A 46 -2.50 25.53 10.22
C ASP A 46 -1.14 25.90 9.58
N ARG A 47 -0.20 24.94 9.44
CA ARG A 47 1.12 25.15 8.85
C ARG A 47 1.56 23.94 8.04
N GLU A 48 1.25 23.99 6.75
CA GLU A 48 1.75 23.02 5.79
C GLU A 48 3.28 22.96 5.81
N LEU A 49 3.83 21.74 5.63
CA LEU A 49 5.27 21.57 5.39
C LEU A 49 5.70 22.30 4.11
N GLY A 50 4.77 22.46 3.16
CA GLY A 50 4.97 23.09 1.87
C GLY A 50 5.86 22.26 0.95
N THR A 51 5.64 22.38 -0.36
CA THR A 51 6.46 21.72 -1.38
C THR A 51 7.96 21.99 -1.18
N ALA A 52 8.32 23.25 -0.90
CA ALA A 52 9.71 23.67 -0.69
C ALA A 52 10.37 22.98 0.53
N GLY A 53 9.62 22.72 1.60
CA GLY A 53 10.13 22.02 2.78
C GLY A 53 10.44 20.56 2.48
N LEU A 54 9.52 19.87 1.77
CA LEU A 54 9.74 18.49 1.33
C LEU A 54 10.84 18.40 0.27
N GLU A 55 10.89 19.33 -0.68
CA GLU A 55 11.95 19.44 -1.69
C GLU A 55 13.32 19.63 -1.04
N GLY A 56 13.45 20.54 -0.06
CA GLY A 56 14.69 20.74 0.68
C GLY A 56 15.09 19.49 1.49
N PHE A 57 14.13 18.86 2.17
CA PHE A 57 14.39 17.63 2.92
C PHE A 57 14.87 16.50 2.01
N PHE A 58 14.09 16.14 1.00
CA PHE A 58 14.39 15.03 0.09
C PHE A 58 15.55 15.34 -0.85
N GLY A 59 15.75 16.59 -1.27
CA GLY A 59 16.97 17.04 -1.94
C GLY A 59 18.20 16.88 -1.05
N GLY A 60 18.05 17.03 0.27
CA GLY A 60 19.06 16.68 1.26
C GLY A 60 19.35 15.18 1.31
N VAL A 61 18.30 14.35 1.38
CA VAL A 61 18.40 12.88 1.36
C VAL A 61 19.07 12.36 0.09
N ARG A 62 18.66 12.88 -1.09
CA ARG A 62 19.23 12.53 -2.41
C ARG A 62 20.70 12.94 -2.51
N GLY A 63 21.05 14.13 -2.01
CA GLY A 63 22.43 14.64 -2.00
C GLY A 63 23.34 14.01 -0.93
N SER A 64 22.79 13.26 0.02
CA SER A 64 23.58 12.51 1.01
C SER A 64 24.23 11.30 0.38
N GLU A 65 25.52 11.04 0.65
CA GLU A 65 26.25 9.87 0.14
C GLU A 65 25.49 8.56 0.43
N LYS A 66 25.08 8.38 1.69
CA LYS A 66 24.37 7.17 2.16
C LYS A 66 22.85 7.30 2.10
N GLY A 67 22.32 8.53 2.00
CA GLY A 67 20.89 8.76 2.23
C GLY A 67 20.50 8.39 3.67
N LEU A 68 19.26 7.95 3.84
CA LEU A 68 18.71 7.46 5.09
C LEU A 68 18.67 5.93 5.07
N SER A 69 19.85 5.28 4.99
CA SER A 69 19.97 3.84 4.70
C SER A 69 19.34 2.92 5.76
N PHE A 70 19.20 3.43 7.00
CA PHE A 70 18.63 2.69 8.13
C PHE A 70 17.20 3.11 8.47
N LEU A 71 16.62 4.05 7.73
CA LEU A 71 15.26 4.52 8.00
C LEU A 71 14.26 3.41 7.70
N GLU A 72 13.56 2.98 8.75
CA GLU A 72 12.56 1.92 8.75
C GLU A 72 11.15 2.50 8.77
N TYR A 73 10.99 3.62 9.51
CA TYR A 73 9.71 4.28 9.73
C TYR A 73 9.83 5.76 9.41
N PHE A 74 9.05 6.21 8.44
CA PHE A 74 8.91 7.61 8.08
C PHE A 74 7.44 7.98 8.14
N ASP A 75 7.09 8.85 9.08
CA ASP A 75 5.72 9.28 9.30
C ASP A 75 5.66 10.80 9.17
N LEU A 76 4.94 11.26 8.16
CA LEU A 76 4.61 12.68 7.96
C LEU A 76 3.15 13.00 8.38
N TYR A 77 2.36 12.01 8.81
CA TYR A 77 0.91 11.98 8.58
C TYR A 77 0.00 11.50 9.71
N SER A 78 0.52 11.08 10.88
CA SER A 78 -0.38 10.63 11.94
C SER A 78 -1.21 11.77 12.55
N MET A 79 -2.44 11.92 12.04
CA MET A 79 -3.56 12.84 12.36
C MET A 79 -3.94 13.85 11.26
N VAL A 80 -3.78 13.50 9.99
CA VAL A 80 -4.71 14.01 8.98
C VAL A 80 -5.98 13.17 9.09
N GLN A 81 -7.01 13.72 9.74
CA GLN A 81 -8.34 13.12 9.66
C GLN A 81 -8.68 12.96 8.19
N ARG A 82 -9.13 11.74 7.83
CA ARG A 82 -9.60 11.32 6.51
C ARG A 82 -10.21 12.50 5.73
N GLY A 83 -9.45 13.09 4.80
CA GLY A 83 -9.98 13.94 3.74
C GLY A 83 -9.60 15.43 3.70
N GLU A 84 -8.79 15.99 4.61
CA GLU A 84 -8.64 17.46 4.67
C GLU A 84 -7.23 18.06 4.44
N ALA A 85 -6.13 17.33 4.63
CA ALA A 85 -4.80 17.89 4.36
C ALA A 85 -4.26 17.38 3.02
N LYS A 86 -4.21 18.27 2.04
CA LYS A 86 -3.52 18.06 0.77
C LYS A 86 -2.01 18.01 1.01
N ILE A 87 -1.36 17.00 0.46
CA ILE A 87 0.08 16.82 0.56
C ILE A 87 0.71 17.25 -0.74
N ASP A 88 1.11 18.51 -0.81
CA ASP A 88 1.93 19.00 -1.90
C ASP A 88 3.39 18.62 -1.63
N GLY A 89 4.04 17.93 -2.58
CA GLY A 89 5.45 17.50 -2.48
C GLY A 89 5.72 16.00 -2.31
N ILE A 90 4.71 15.12 -2.39
CA ILE A 90 4.97 13.65 -2.36
C ILE A 90 5.87 13.17 -3.52
N GLY A 91 5.88 13.90 -4.64
CA GLY A 91 6.77 13.61 -5.78
C GLY A 91 8.25 13.56 -5.35
N GLU A 92 8.67 14.45 -4.47
CA GLU A 92 10.04 14.50 -3.93
C GLU A 92 10.42 13.21 -3.19
N MET A 93 9.46 12.66 -2.44
CA MET A 93 9.64 11.38 -1.77
C MET A 93 9.76 10.24 -2.78
N LEU A 94 8.89 10.21 -3.79
CA LEU A 94 8.88 9.18 -4.83
C LEU A 94 10.17 9.20 -5.65
N GLU A 95 10.67 10.38 -6.03
CA GLU A 95 11.97 10.54 -6.69
C GLU A 95 13.12 10.01 -5.82
N THR A 96 13.06 10.28 -4.51
CA THR A 96 14.05 9.78 -3.56
C THR A 96 14.01 8.25 -3.43
N LEU A 97 12.81 7.64 -3.48
CA LEU A 97 12.64 6.19 -3.51
C LEU A 97 13.23 5.58 -4.79
N GLN A 98 13.07 6.24 -5.94
CA GLN A 98 13.59 5.78 -7.23
C GLN A 98 15.13 5.73 -7.30
N VAL A 99 15.83 6.47 -6.42
CA VAL A 99 17.30 6.46 -6.34
C VAL A 99 17.85 5.64 -5.17
N GLY A 100 16.98 4.89 -4.46
CA GLY A 100 17.41 3.93 -3.45
C GLY A 100 18.03 4.53 -2.19
N LYS A 101 17.72 5.78 -1.85
CA LYS A 101 18.28 6.47 -0.67
C LYS A 101 17.55 6.15 0.64
N MET A 102 16.47 5.37 0.58
CA MET A 102 15.71 4.89 1.74
C MET A 102 15.38 3.38 1.64
N PRO A 103 16.39 2.51 1.44
CA PRO A 103 16.19 1.09 1.11
C PRO A 103 15.71 0.22 2.29
N SER A 104 15.67 0.77 3.51
CA SER A 104 15.27 0.03 4.71
C SER A 104 13.83 0.28 5.15
N LEU A 105 13.06 1.08 4.42
CA LEU A 105 11.67 1.37 4.77
C LEU A 105 10.85 0.10 4.89
N MET A 106 10.12 -0.01 6.01
CA MET A 106 9.26 -1.14 6.34
C MET A 106 7.78 -0.77 6.30
N ASP A 107 7.43 0.45 6.69
CA ASP A 107 6.07 0.99 6.64
C ASP A 107 6.06 2.22 5.73
N LEU A 108 5.30 2.14 4.64
CA LEU A 108 5.15 3.20 3.65
C LEU A 108 3.66 3.55 3.52
N ASP A 109 3.27 4.66 4.13
CA ASP A 109 1.92 5.22 4.02
C ASP A 109 1.92 6.40 3.04
N LEU A 110 1.26 6.18 1.90
CA LEU A 110 1.00 7.14 0.82
C LEU A 110 -0.51 7.41 0.71
N SER A 111 -1.28 7.16 1.77
CA SER A 111 -2.72 7.39 1.77
C SER A 111 -3.03 8.89 1.69
N SER A 112 -4.03 9.26 0.90
CA SER A 112 -4.47 10.65 0.69
C SER A 112 -3.34 11.61 0.27
N CYS A 113 -2.34 11.09 -0.45
CA CYS A 113 -1.20 11.84 -0.98
C CYS A 113 -1.39 12.30 -2.44
N GLU A 114 -2.64 12.39 -2.91
CA GLU A 114 -2.98 12.69 -4.31
C GLU A 114 -2.25 11.83 -5.36
N MET A 115 -1.94 10.58 -5.05
CA MET A 115 -1.30 9.66 -6.00
C MET A 115 -2.16 9.50 -7.26
N ASP A 116 -1.63 9.86 -8.41
CA ASP A 116 -2.18 9.60 -9.74
C ASP A 116 -1.35 8.53 -10.48
N ASP A 117 -1.69 8.26 -11.73
CA ASP A 117 -1.05 7.21 -12.53
C ASP A 117 0.43 7.50 -12.79
N GLU A 118 0.82 8.78 -12.93
CA GLU A 118 2.21 9.21 -13.06
C GLU A 118 3.01 8.89 -11.78
N ARG A 119 2.49 9.28 -10.61
CA ARG A 119 3.11 8.97 -9.31
C ARG A 119 3.18 7.47 -9.03
N MET A 120 2.18 6.71 -9.47
CA MET A 120 2.23 5.24 -9.42
C MET A 120 3.33 4.67 -10.33
N SER A 121 3.61 5.28 -11.47
CA SER A 121 4.73 4.91 -12.35
C SER A 121 6.10 5.19 -11.70
N MET A 122 6.22 6.28 -10.93
CA MET A 122 7.42 6.54 -10.13
C MET A 122 7.62 5.46 -9.07
N LEU A 123 6.55 5.07 -8.36
CA LEU A 123 6.58 3.97 -7.39
C LEU A 123 6.93 2.63 -8.07
N ALA A 124 6.41 2.37 -9.27
CA ALA A 124 6.76 1.21 -10.08
C ALA A 124 8.26 1.20 -10.46
N THR A 125 8.84 2.37 -10.72
CA THR A 125 10.29 2.50 -10.95
C THR A 125 11.10 2.15 -9.70
N ALA A 126 10.66 2.59 -8.51
CA ALA A 126 11.28 2.19 -7.25
C ALA A 126 11.18 0.67 -7.00
N VAL A 127 10.06 0.04 -7.39
CA VAL A 127 9.90 -1.42 -7.37
C VAL A 127 10.93 -2.11 -8.30
N ARG A 128 11.08 -1.64 -9.54
CA ARG A 128 12.07 -2.20 -10.50
C ARG A 128 13.50 -2.05 -10.00
N GLY A 129 13.81 -0.95 -9.33
CA GLY A 129 15.10 -0.73 -8.67
C GLY A 129 15.34 -1.64 -7.46
N GLY A 130 14.32 -2.36 -6.97
CA GLY A 130 14.43 -3.23 -5.80
C GLY A 130 14.54 -2.47 -4.48
N TYR A 131 14.14 -1.20 -4.45
CA TYR A 131 14.30 -0.33 -3.28
C TYR A 131 13.21 -0.52 -2.22
N LEU A 132 12.13 -1.24 -2.55
CA LEU A 132 11.01 -1.52 -1.65
C LEU A 132 11.04 -2.94 -1.05
N ARG A 133 12.18 -3.64 -1.12
CA ARG A 133 12.30 -5.04 -0.70
C ARG A 133 12.01 -5.31 0.78
N LYS A 134 12.17 -4.30 1.64
CA LYS A 134 11.89 -4.41 3.09
C LYS A 134 10.49 -3.95 3.47
N VAL A 135 9.71 -3.40 2.53
CA VAL A 135 8.37 -2.90 2.80
C VAL A 135 7.46 -4.06 3.22
N GLN A 136 6.96 -3.98 4.44
CA GLN A 136 6.01 -4.89 5.04
C GLN A 136 4.58 -4.33 4.98
N VAL A 137 4.44 -3.01 5.05
CA VAL A 137 3.16 -2.33 5.02
C VAL A 137 3.21 -1.26 3.94
N LEU A 138 2.29 -1.36 2.97
CA LEU A 138 2.13 -0.38 1.91
C LEU A 138 0.66 0.08 1.88
N ARG A 139 0.42 1.32 2.29
CA ARG A 139 -0.91 1.93 2.20
C ARG A 139 -0.89 3.02 1.14
N ILE A 140 -1.81 2.96 0.19
CA ILE A 140 -1.98 3.96 -0.88
C ILE A 140 -3.46 4.34 -0.96
N SER A 141 -4.16 4.33 0.18
CA SER A 141 -5.62 4.49 0.24
C SER A 141 -6.07 5.92 -0.07
N GLY A 142 -7.25 6.10 -0.66
CA GLY A 142 -7.88 7.42 -0.81
C GLY A 142 -7.10 8.36 -1.72
N ASN A 143 -6.62 7.84 -2.85
CA ASN A 143 -5.91 8.61 -3.88
C ASN A 143 -6.74 8.65 -5.19
N ARG A 144 -6.12 9.03 -6.32
CA ARG A 144 -6.81 9.29 -7.59
C ARG A 144 -6.30 8.47 -8.78
N PHE A 145 -5.41 7.50 -8.54
CA PHE A 145 -4.89 6.61 -9.59
C PHE A 145 -5.95 5.59 -10.04
N ARG A 146 -5.76 5.08 -11.26
CA ARG A 146 -6.72 4.26 -11.99
C ARG A 146 -6.08 2.98 -12.51
N GLY A 147 -6.64 2.43 -13.60
CA GLY A 147 -6.15 1.21 -14.22
C GLY A 147 -4.70 1.30 -14.68
N GLU A 148 -4.28 2.44 -15.26
CA GLU A 148 -2.92 2.64 -15.77
C GLU A 148 -1.87 2.60 -14.64
N GLY A 149 -2.07 3.34 -13.55
CA GLY A 149 -1.18 3.34 -12.40
C GLY A 149 -1.15 1.99 -11.70
N THR A 150 -2.31 1.33 -11.59
CA THR A 150 -2.42 -0.04 -11.06
C THR A 150 -1.60 -1.02 -11.92
N ASP A 151 -1.77 -0.98 -13.25
CA ASP A 151 -1.07 -1.85 -14.19
C ASP A 151 0.44 -1.60 -14.13
N SER A 152 0.87 -0.35 -14.20
CA SER A 152 2.29 0.04 -14.12
C SER A 152 2.97 -0.53 -12.88
N PHE A 153 2.34 -0.39 -11.70
CA PHE A 153 2.88 -0.88 -10.44
C PHE A 153 2.94 -2.41 -10.37
N PHE A 154 1.84 -3.11 -10.66
CA PHE A 154 1.84 -4.58 -10.53
C PHE A 154 2.60 -5.27 -11.66
N ARG A 155 2.70 -4.65 -12.83
CA ARG A 155 3.58 -5.11 -13.89
C ARG A 155 5.04 -5.03 -13.46
N ALA A 156 5.47 -3.94 -12.81
CA ALA A 156 6.80 -3.85 -12.21
C ALA A 156 7.05 -4.95 -11.17
N VAL A 157 6.05 -5.25 -10.33
CA VAL A 157 6.10 -6.36 -9.36
C VAL A 157 6.23 -7.73 -10.05
N CYS A 158 5.59 -7.92 -11.20
CA CYS A 158 5.71 -9.16 -11.99
C CYS A 158 7.06 -9.28 -12.70
N GLU A 159 7.59 -8.17 -13.23
CA GLU A 159 8.87 -8.07 -13.94
C GLU A 159 10.06 -8.24 -13.01
N THR A 160 9.91 -7.91 -11.72
CA THR A 160 11.01 -7.88 -10.75
C THR A 160 10.88 -9.04 -9.73
N PRO A 161 11.70 -10.10 -9.85
CA PRO A 161 11.71 -11.17 -8.85
C PRO A 161 12.00 -10.62 -7.45
N SER A 162 11.17 -11.02 -6.48
CA SER A 162 11.29 -10.54 -5.10
C SER A 162 11.23 -9.01 -4.98
N ALA A 163 10.37 -8.36 -5.77
CA ALA A 163 10.05 -6.93 -5.66
C ALA A 163 9.58 -6.54 -4.24
N LEU A 164 8.60 -7.29 -3.72
CA LEU A 164 7.95 -7.07 -2.43
C LEU A 164 7.96 -8.37 -1.60
N PRO A 165 9.14 -8.90 -1.24
CA PRO A 165 9.26 -10.22 -0.62
C PRO A 165 8.80 -10.24 0.84
N ALA A 166 8.67 -9.07 1.48
CA ALA A 166 8.31 -8.90 2.88
C ALA A 166 6.90 -8.33 3.08
N ILE A 167 6.13 -8.06 2.01
CA ILE A 167 4.83 -7.39 2.12
C ILE A 167 3.84 -8.25 2.90
N VAL A 168 3.25 -7.67 3.94
CA VAL A 168 2.29 -8.28 4.86
C VAL A 168 0.92 -7.60 4.73
N ASN A 169 0.89 -6.27 4.64
CA ASN A 169 -0.33 -5.49 4.47
C ASN A 169 -0.22 -4.62 3.22
N LEU A 170 -1.24 -4.73 2.34
CA LEU A 170 -1.41 -3.91 1.16
C LEU A 170 -2.81 -3.29 1.16
N ASP A 171 -2.87 -1.97 1.32
CA ASP A 171 -4.11 -1.21 1.29
C ASP A 171 -4.17 -0.31 0.04
N LEU A 172 -5.08 -0.63 -0.89
CA LEU A 172 -5.33 0.14 -2.11
C LEU A 172 -6.71 0.81 -2.11
N SER A 173 -7.37 0.86 -0.95
CA SER A 173 -8.77 1.24 -0.83
C SER A 173 -9.05 2.64 -1.37
N TYR A 174 -10.27 2.88 -1.84
CA TYR A 174 -10.74 4.19 -2.32
C TYR A 174 -9.91 4.75 -3.50
N ASN A 175 -9.55 3.87 -4.44
CA ASN A 175 -8.91 4.19 -5.74
C ASN A 175 -9.70 3.57 -6.91
N ARG A 176 -9.27 3.70 -8.17
CA ARG A 176 -9.91 3.01 -9.32
C ARG A 176 -9.12 1.78 -9.80
N VAL A 177 -8.78 0.90 -8.85
CA VAL A 177 -8.00 -0.34 -9.10
C VAL A 177 -8.73 -1.33 -10.02
N GLY A 178 -10.07 -1.33 -10.03
CA GLY A 178 -10.88 -2.27 -10.82
C GLY A 178 -10.54 -2.32 -12.32
N GLU A 179 -10.14 -1.19 -12.91
CA GLU A 179 -9.74 -1.09 -14.32
C GLU A 179 -8.38 -1.80 -14.60
N GLY A 180 -7.51 -1.89 -13.59
CA GLY A 180 -6.16 -2.47 -13.69
C GLY A 180 -5.98 -3.79 -12.94
N VAL A 181 -7.06 -4.35 -12.39
CA VAL A 181 -7.04 -5.53 -11.48
C VAL A 181 -6.36 -6.76 -12.08
N GLY A 182 -6.32 -6.88 -13.42
CA GLY A 182 -5.69 -8.01 -14.11
C GLY A 182 -4.20 -8.16 -13.79
N SER A 183 -3.48 -7.05 -13.62
CA SER A 183 -2.05 -7.02 -13.25
C SER A 183 -1.84 -7.46 -11.81
N LEU A 184 -2.68 -6.99 -10.87
CA LEU A 184 -2.71 -7.47 -9.48
C LEU A 184 -3.01 -8.97 -9.43
N ALA A 185 -4.04 -9.43 -10.16
CA ALA A 185 -4.39 -10.84 -10.25
C ALA A 185 -3.22 -11.68 -10.81
N MET A 186 -2.49 -11.16 -11.80
CA MET A 186 -1.28 -11.79 -12.31
C MET A 186 -0.17 -11.88 -11.25
N ALA A 187 0.10 -10.80 -10.50
CA ALA A 187 1.09 -10.80 -9.43
C ALA A 187 0.76 -11.83 -8.33
N LEU A 188 -0.53 -11.95 -7.96
CA LEU A 188 -1.03 -12.97 -7.03
C LEU A 188 -0.83 -14.39 -7.58
N ARG A 189 -1.20 -14.65 -8.84
CA ARG A 189 -1.02 -15.96 -9.51
C ARG A 189 0.45 -16.38 -9.57
N GLN A 190 1.35 -15.45 -9.84
CA GLN A 190 2.79 -15.70 -9.89
C GLN A 190 3.42 -15.86 -8.50
N GLY A 191 2.67 -15.59 -7.42
CA GLY A 191 3.19 -15.64 -6.06
C GLY A 191 4.18 -14.54 -5.73
N ARG A 192 4.07 -13.38 -6.40
CA ARG A 192 4.89 -12.20 -6.12
C ARG A 192 4.55 -11.57 -4.76
N LEU A 193 3.36 -11.85 -4.23
CA LEU A 193 2.84 -11.34 -2.96
C LEU A 193 2.59 -12.48 -1.93
N ARG A 194 3.47 -13.49 -1.90
CA ARG A 194 3.25 -14.73 -1.11
C ARG A 194 3.21 -14.54 0.41
N THR A 195 3.78 -13.46 0.92
CA THR A 195 3.81 -13.10 2.35
C THR A 195 2.59 -12.28 2.78
N LEU A 196 1.77 -11.83 1.82
CA LEU A 196 0.65 -10.94 2.07
C LEU A 196 -0.38 -11.63 2.98
N GLN A 197 -0.72 -10.97 4.08
CA GLN A 197 -1.70 -11.38 5.08
C GLN A 197 -3.00 -10.57 4.92
N GLU A 198 -2.87 -9.28 4.65
CA GLU A 198 -4.00 -8.36 4.54
C GLU A 198 -4.01 -7.69 3.16
N LEU A 199 -5.15 -7.79 2.45
CA LEU A 199 -5.40 -7.07 1.20
C LEU A 199 -6.72 -6.31 1.30
N SER A 200 -6.66 -4.98 1.21
CA SER A 200 -7.85 -4.14 1.10
C SER A 200 -8.02 -3.57 -0.30
N LEU A 201 -9.17 -3.86 -0.91
CA LEU A 201 -9.68 -3.32 -2.16
C LEU A 201 -11.04 -2.64 -1.94
N GLU A 202 -11.24 -2.08 -0.75
CA GLU A 202 -12.47 -1.39 -0.40
C GLU A 202 -12.66 -0.17 -1.29
N GLY A 203 -13.85 0.04 -1.87
CA GLY A 203 -14.09 1.25 -2.68
C GLY A 203 -13.29 1.34 -3.99
N CYS A 204 -12.74 0.22 -4.47
CA CYS A 204 -11.80 0.17 -5.60
C CYS A 204 -12.44 0.19 -7.01
N LYS A 205 -13.74 0.44 -7.11
CA LYS A 205 -14.52 0.34 -8.37
C LYS A 205 -14.45 -1.05 -9.01
N LEU A 206 -14.46 -2.10 -8.19
CA LEU A 206 -14.53 -3.48 -8.66
C LEU A 206 -15.92 -3.77 -9.27
N ASN A 207 -15.93 -4.54 -10.35
CA ASN A 207 -17.13 -5.12 -10.97
C ASN A 207 -17.06 -6.66 -10.92
N ASP A 208 -18.09 -7.33 -11.41
CA ASP A 208 -18.17 -8.80 -11.44
C ASP A 208 -16.96 -9.46 -12.13
N GLY A 209 -16.51 -8.90 -13.25
CA GLY A 209 -15.33 -9.38 -13.96
C GLY A 209 -14.06 -9.26 -13.12
N ALA A 210 -13.89 -8.16 -12.41
CA ALA A 210 -12.75 -7.90 -11.53
C ALA A 210 -12.70 -8.89 -10.37
N VAL A 211 -13.82 -9.10 -9.66
CA VAL A 211 -13.86 -10.07 -8.56
C VAL A 211 -13.69 -11.50 -9.07
N ARG A 212 -14.24 -11.87 -10.23
CA ARG A 212 -13.97 -13.18 -10.84
C ARG A 212 -12.47 -13.40 -11.10
N GLN A 213 -11.77 -12.41 -11.65
CA GLN A 213 -10.32 -12.50 -11.89
C GLN A 213 -9.52 -12.67 -10.58
N LEU A 214 -9.93 -11.99 -9.50
CA LEU A 214 -9.34 -12.18 -8.17
C LEU A 214 -9.58 -13.60 -7.66
N GLY A 215 -10.81 -14.12 -7.80
CA GLY A 215 -11.15 -15.50 -7.43
C GLY A 215 -10.29 -16.53 -8.18
N GLU A 216 -10.10 -16.33 -9.49
CA GLU A 216 -9.20 -17.14 -10.31
C GLU A 216 -7.74 -17.05 -9.86
N ALA A 217 -7.28 -15.88 -9.41
CA ALA A 217 -5.93 -15.73 -8.91
C ALA A 217 -5.68 -16.51 -7.61
N PHE A 218 -6.68 -16.55 -6.73
CA PHE A 218 -6.64 -17.29 -5.47
C PHE A 218 -6.80 -18.81 -5.62
N ARG A 219 -7.09 -19.32 -6.83
CA ARG A 219 -6.99 -20.78 -7.12
C ARG A 219 -5.59 -21.31 -6.92
N THR A 220 -4.59 -20.45 -7.06
CA THR A 220 -3.19 -20.82 -6.91
C THR A 220 -2.83 -20.99 -5.43
N ARG A 221 -1.96 -21.95 -5.10
CA ARG A 221 -1.41 -22.10 -3.73
C ARG A 221 -0.33 -21.07 -3.40
N LYS A 222 -0.45 -19.85 -3.94
CA LYS A 222 0.58 -18.80 -3.83
C LYS A 222 0.21 -17.72 -2.81
N THR A 223 -1.05 -17.60 -2.42
CA THR A 223 -1.56 -16.64 -1.43
C THR A 223 -1.96 -17.33 -0.12
N GLN A 224 -1.10 -18.23 0.38
CA GLN A 224 -1.40 -19.08 1.55
C GLN A 224 -1.29 -18.35 2.89
N SER A 225 -0.71 -17.16 2.88
CA SER A 225 -0.56 -16.31 4.07
C SER A 225 -1.76 -15.40 4.30
N LEU A 226 -2.62 -15.19 3.30
CA LEU A 226 -3.72 -14.23 3.35
C LEU A 226 -4.74 -14.65 4.41
N ASP A 227 -4.96 -13.78 5.40
CA ASP A 227 -5.91 -13.96 6.49
C ASP A 227 -7.08 -12.95 6.43
N SER A 228 -6.91 -11.82 5.74
CA SER A 228 -7.91 -10.76 5.61
C SER A 228 -8.02 -10.26 4.17
N LEU A 229 -9.26 -10.24 3.65
CA LEU A 229 -9.59 -9.71 2.33
C LEU A 229 -10.82 -8.79 2.42
N CYS A 230 -10.63 -7.50 2.15
CA CYS A 230 -11.73 -6.54 2.09
C CYS A 230 -12.05 -6.18 0.63
N LEU A 231 -13.29 -6.46 0.20
CA LEU A 231 -13.85 -6.07 -1.10
C LEU A 231 -15.05 -5.12 -0.94
N SER A 232 -15.24 -4.53 0.23
CA SER A 232 -16.42 -3.72 0.57
C SER A 232 -16.49 -2.41 -0.24
N ASN A 233 -17.62 -1.73 -0.20
CA ASN A 233 -17.84 -0.46 -0.90
C ASN A 233 -17.63 -0.54 -2.43
N ASN A 234 -17.87 -1.71 -3.03
CA ASN A 234 -17.84 -1.92 -4.47
C ASN A 234 -19.27 -2.19 -5.00
N PRO A 235 -20.07 -1.15 -5.30
CA PRO A 235 -21.49 -1.30 -5.63
C PRO A 235 -21.74 -2.01 -6.96
N SER A 236 -20.75 -2.06 -7.86
CA SER A 236 -20.84 -2.77 -9.15
C SER A 236 -20.55 -4.28 -9.04
N VAL A 237 -20.28 -4.79 -7.84
CA VAL A 237 -20.23 -6.23 -7.57
C VAL A 237 -21.65 -6.70 -7.26
N THR A 238 -22.15 -7.59 -8.10
CA THR A 238 -23.47 -8.21 -8.00
C THR A 238 -23.39 -9.61 -7.41
N GLU A 239 -24.55 -10.20 -7.14
CA GLU A 239 -24.65 -11.59 -6.71
C GLU A 239 -23.98 -12.56 -7.69
N THR A 240 -24.05 -12.28 -9.00
CA THR A 240 -23.37 -13.06 -10.03
C THR A 240 -21.86 -12.99 -9.86
N GLY A 241 -21.30 -11.78 -9.67
CA GLY A 241 -19.87 -11.60 -9.45
C GLY A 241 -19.35 -12.28 -8.18
N LEU A 242 -20.10 -12.19 -7.07
CA LEU A 242 -19.75 -12.91 -5.85
C LEU A 242 -19.82 -14.43 -6.06
N SER A 243 -20.87 -14.92 -6.73
CA SER A 243 -21.00 -16.34 -7.05
C SER A 243 -19.83 -16.82 -7.91
N ASP A 244 -19.44 -16.07 -8.93
CA ASP A 244 -18.30 -16.37 -9.79
C ASP A 244 -16.97 -16.37 -9.03
N PHE A 245 -16.75 -15.40 -8.15
CA PHE A 245 -15.60 -15.38 -7.24
C PHE A 245 -15.54 -16.66 -6.39
N LEU A 246 -16.65 -17.01 -5.73
CA LEU A 246 -16.72 -18.21 -4.88
C LEU A 246 -16.59 -19.50 -5.70
N ASN A 247 -17.12 -19.52 -6.92
CA ASN A 247 -17.03 -20.63 -7.86
C ASN A 247 -15.62 -20.83 -8.39
N ALA A 248 -14.86 -19.76 -8.52
CA ALA A 248 -13.47 -19.84 -8.92
C ALA A 248 -12.62 -20.51 -7.84
N LEU A 249 -12.91 -20.36 -6.55
CA LEU A 249 -12.08 -20.92 -5.47
C LEU A 249 -12.04 -22.47 -5.47
N LEU A 250 -10.89 -23.02 -5.08
CA LEU A 250 -10.70 -24.44 -4.80
C LEU A 250 -10.70 -24.68 -3.28
N PRO A 251 -10.94 -25.91 -2.78
CA PRO A 251 -10.95 -26.17 -1.33
C PRO A 251 -9.66 -25.78 -0.60
N GLN A 252 -8.53 -25.67 -1.32
CA GLN A 252 -7.22 -25.26 -0.78
C GLN A 252 -6.87 -23.79 -1.06
N SER A 253 -7.77 -23.04 -1.69
CA SER A 253 -7.67 -21.59 -1.83
C SER A 253 -7.82 -20.93 -0.46
N LEU A 254 -6.97 -19.93 -0.19
CA LEU A 254 -7.09 -19.06 0.98
C LEU A 254 -7.23 -19.83 2.31
N PRO A 255 -6.31 -20.77 2.64
CA PRO A 255 -6.47 -21.68 3.77
C PRO A 255 -6.38 -20.98 5.14
N LYS A 256 -5.89 -19.75 5.20
CA LYS A 256 -5.76 -18.95 6.43
C LYS A 256 -6.77 -17.81 6.52
N LEU A 257 -7.66 -17.65 5.54
CA LEU A 257 -8.60 -16.53 5.51
C LEU A 257 -9.57 -16.60 6.68
N ARG A 258 -9.48 -15.62 7.57
CA ARG A 258 -10.31 -15.43 8.78
C ARG A 258 -11.32 -14.31 8.61
N SER A 259 -10.98 -13.30 7.82
CA SER A 259 -11.82 -12.14 7.54
C SER A 259 -12.06 -11.97 6.05
N PHE A 260 -13.33 -11.86 5.66
CA PHE A 260 -13.74 -11.53 4.30
C PHE A 260 -14.90 -10.54 4.38
N SER A 261 -14.75 -9.34 3.82
CA SER A 261 -15.79 -8.30 3.91
C SER A 261 -16.27 -7.86 2.53
N LEU A 262 -17.57 -7.92 2.29
CA LEU A 262 -18.25 -7.43 1.08
C LEU A 262 -19.50 -6.59 1.45
N VAL A 263 -19.32 -5.65 2.37
CA VAL A 263 -20.36 -4.71 2.81
C VAL A 263 -20.51 -3.59 1.76
N ALA A 264 -21.69 -2.96 1.70
CA ALA A 264 -21.97 -1.86 0.77
C ALA A 264 -21.67 -2.22 -0.71
N SER A 265 -22.02 -3.46 -1.07
CA SER A 265 -22.17 -3.93 -2.44
C SER A 265 -23.64 -3.79 -2.87
N SER A 266 -23.97 -4.19 -4.10
CA SER A 266 -25.37 -4.28 -4.53
C SER A 266 -26.13 -5.47 -3.90
N ILE A 267 -25.44 -6.27 -3.08
CA ILE A 267 -25.96 -7.51 -2.49
C ILE A 267 -26.38 -7.24 -1.04
N HIS A 268 -27.59 -7.69 -0.68
CA HIS A 268 -28.04 -7.62 0.71
C HIS A 268 -27.11 -8.43 1.64
N PRO A 269 -26.72 -7.92 2.83
CA PRO A 269 -25.76 -8.61 3.71
C PRO A 269 -26.12 -10.06 4.05
N VAL A 270 -27.41 -10.33 4.31
CA VAL A 270 -27.90 -11.70 4.55
C VAL A 270 -27.67 -12.62 3.35
N ARG A 271 -27.78 -12.09 2.13
CA ARG A 271 -27.55 -12.85 0.91
C ARG A 271 -26.06 -13.15 0.70
N VAL A 272 -25.19 -12.18 0.99
CA VAL A 272 -23.72 -12.38 1.03
C VAL A 272 -23.37 -13.52 1.98
N TRP A 273 -23.89 -13.47 3.22
CA TRP A 273 -23.69 -14.51 4.22
C TRP A 273 -24.15 -15.89 3.73
N THR A 274 -25.34 -15.95 3.11
CA THR A 274 -25.93 -17.20 2.60
C THR A 274 -25.05 -17.85 1.52
N LEU A 275 -24.56 -17.06 0.54
CA LEU A 275 -23.71 -17.57 -0.54
C LEU A 275 -22.38 -18.11 -0.01
N ILE A 276 -21.83 -17.47 1.02
CA ILE A 276 -20.56 -17.88 1.63
C ILE A 276 -20.73 -19.16 2.45
N LEU A 277 -21.84 -19.31 3.19
CA LEU A 277 -22.18 -20.57 3.85
C LEU A 277 -22.34 -21.71 2.84
N GLN A 278 -23.07 -21.48 1.75
CA GLN A 278 -23.22 -22.47 0.67
C GLN A 278 -21.86 -22.86 0.06
N ALA A 279 -20.95 -21.91 -0.15
CA ALA A 279 -19.60 -22.21 -0.62
C ALA A 279 -18.80 -23.05 0.40
N LYS A 280 -18.93 -22.74 1.69
CA LYS A 280 -18.28 -23.49 2.78
C LYS A 280 -18.77 -24.93 2.87
N GLU A 281 -20.08 -25.14 2.78
CA GLU A 281 -20.72 -26.46 2.89
C GLU A 281 -20.51 -27.30 1.62
N ASN A 282 -20.86 -26.74 0.45
CA ASN A 282 -20.91 -27.50 -0.80
C ASN A 282 -19.53 -27.65 -1.44
N LYS A 283 -18.71 -26.59 -1.39
CA LYS A 283 -17.41 -26.55 -2.08
C LYS A 283 -16.23 -26.68 -1.15
N LYS A 284 -16.47 -26.76 0.17
CA LYS A 284 -15.41 -26.94 1.17
C LYS A 284 -14.36 -25.81 1.11
N THR A 285 -14.72 -24.61 0.61
CA THR A 285 -13.86 -23.42 0.54
C THR A 285 -14.03 -22.54 1.79
N LEU A 286 -13.13 -21.57 2.01
CA LEU A 286 -13.25 -20.55 3.08
C LEU A 286 -13.50 -21.14 4.50
N ARG A 287 -12.94 -22.31 4.78
CA ARG A 287 -13.25 -23.07 6.01
C ARG A 287 -12.86 -22.36 7.29
N CYS A 288 -11.79 -21.56 7.24
CA CYS A 288 -11.22 -20.83 8.37
C CYS A 288 -11.86 -19.47 8.62
N LEU A 289 -12.89 -19.10 7.84
CA LEU A 289 -13.55 -17.81 7.96
C LEU A 289 -14.28 -17.70 9.31
N THR A 290 -13.92 -16.68 10.09
CA THR A 290 -14.44 -16.40 11.43
C THR A 290 -15.20 -15.08 11.51
N SER A 291 -15.00 -14.18 10.54
CA SER A 291 -15.65 -12.87 10.47
C SER A 291 -16.15 -12.59 9.05
N LEU A 292 -17.33 -11.99 8.95
CA LEU A 292 -18.01 -11.55 7.73
C LEU A 292 -18.58 -10.15 7.92
#